data_AF-A0A7T7ALT4-F1
#
_entry.id   AF-A0A7T7ALT4-F1
#
_cell.length_a   1.000
_cell.length_b   1.000
_cell.length_c   1.000
_cell.angle_alpha   90.00
_cell.angle_beta   90.00
_cell.angle_gamma   90.00
#
_symmetry.space_group_name_H-M   'P 1'
#
loop_
_entity.id
_entity.type
_entity.pdbx_description
1 polymer ?
#
loop_
_entity_poly.entity_id
_entity_poly.type
_entity_poly.pdbx_seq_one_letter_code
_entity_poly.pdbx_strand_id
1 'polypeptide(L)'
;MLTMFLKYVPSILLIIGGLLFIVFKKLTWNNFIYFIFKDRKEDINKFTGKVWIILGVVLLILTIIMNLEIKTIACLYLFLIFISFIIVYFEFKKRLK
;
A
#
# COMPACT_ATOMS: atom_id res chain seq x y z
N MET A 1 1.67 -13.23 24.12
CA MET A 1 2.12 -11.82 24.06
C MET A 1 2.73 -11.48 22.71
N LEU A 2 3.81 -12.15 22.27
CA LEU A 2 4.45 -11.93 20.95
C LEU A 2 3.48 -12.06 19.76
N THR A 3 2.62 -13.07 19.78
CA THR A 3 1.61 -13.31 18.73
C THR A 3 0.54 -12.20 18.64
N MET A 4 0.26 -11.47 19.72
CA MET A 4 -0.66 -10.33 19.66
C MET A 4 -0.02 -9.16 18.90
N PHE A 5 1.26 -8.89 19.12
CA PHE A 5 1.96 -7.79 18.44
C PHE A 5 2.13 -8.06 16.93
N LEU A 6 2.38 -9.32 16.55
CA LEU A 6 2.54 -9.70 15.14
C LEU A 6 1.31 -9.43 14.28
N LYS A 7 0.10 -9.35 14.86
CA LYS A 7 -1.12 -9.02 14.13
C LYS A 7 -1.09 -7.61 13.52
N TYR A 8 -0.38 -6.68 14.13
CA TYR A 8 -0.34 -5.27 13.68
C TYR A 8 0.78 -4.98 12.69
N VAL A 9 1.77 -5.86 12.59
CA VAL A 9 2.94 -5.70 11.73
C VAL A 9 2.55 -5.45 10.26
N PRO A 10 1.61 -6.20 9.64
CA PRO A 10 1.26 -5.97 8.24
C PRO A 10 0.68 -4.56 7.99
N SER A 11 -0.17 -4.06 8.89
CA SER A 11 -0.71 -2.70 8.81
C SER A 11 0.38 -1.64 8.95
N ILE A 12 1.28 -1.83 9.91
CA ILE A 12 2.42 -0.92 10.13
C ILE A 12 3.34 -0.91 8.91
N LEU A 13 3.61 -2.07 8.30
CA LEU A 13 4.42 -2.18 7.08
C LEU A 13 3.78 -1.44 5.90
N LEU A 14 2.45 -1.49 5.74
CA LEU A 14 1.76 -0.70 4.71
C LEU A 14 1.93 0.81 4.95
N ILE A 15 1.76 1.26 6.19
CA ILE A 15 1.88 2.67 6.54
C ILE A 15 3.31 3.17 6.31
N ILE A 16 4.31 2.45 6.83
CA ILE A 16 5.72 2.78 6.66
C ILE A 16 6.10 2.73 5.18
N GLY A 17 5.71 1.67 4.46
CA GLY A 17 5.95 1.56 3.02
C GLY A 17 5.35 2.73 2.24
N GLY A 18 4.13 3.15 2.60
CA GLY A 18 3.48 4.29 2.00
C GLY A 18 4.18 5.63 2.27
N LEU A 19 4.66 5.84 3.49
CA LEU A 19 5.50 7.00 3.83
C LEU A 19 6.80 7.01 3.02
N LEU A 20 7.45 5.85 2.90
CA LEU A 20 8.70 5.72 2.14
C LEU A 20 8.48 6.02 0.65
N PHE A 21 7.36 5.59 0.04
CA PHE A 21 6.99 5.98 -1.32
C PHE A 21 6.85 7.51 -1.48
N ILE A 22 6.31 8.22 -0.49
CA ILE A 22 6.15 9.67 -0.52
C ILE A 22 7.50 10.39 -0.36
N VAL A 23 8.33 9.94 0.59
CA VAL A 23 9.65 10.52 0.86
C VAL A 23 10.59 10.30 -0.32
N PHE A 24 10.66 9.07 -0.83
CA PHE A 24 11.53 8.67 -1.94
C PHE A 24 10.82 8.74 -3.29
N LYS A 25 9.89 9.68 -3.45
CA LYS A 25 9.05 9.87 -4.65
C LYS A 25 9.80 9.98 -5.97
N LYS A 26 11.05 10.47 -5.97
CA LYS A 26 11.87 10.63 -7.19
C LYS A 26 12.65 9.36 -7.57
N LEU A 27 12.76 8.40 -6.64
CA LEU A 27 13.47 7.15 -6.88
C LEU A 27 12.55 6.12 -7.54
N THR A 28 13.11 5.29 -8.42
CA THR A 28 12.42 4.10 -8.94
C THR A 28 12.36 3.04 -7.84
N TRP A 29 11.41 3.21 -6.95
CA TRP A 29 11.20 2.36 -5.79
C TRP A 29 10.03 1.42 -6.04
N ASN A 30 10.27 0.10 -6.07
CA ASN A 30 9.28 -1.01 -6.01
C ASN A 30 7.89 -0.83 -6.64
N ASN A 31 7.78 -0.02 -7.70
CA ASN A 31 6.52 0.32 -8.33
C ASN A 31 6.59 -0.07 -9.80
N PHE A 32 6.10 -1.26 -10.11
CA PHE A 32 6.16 -1.78 -11.49
C PHE A 32 5.35 -0.93 -12.47
N ILE A 33 4.44 -0.06 -11.99
CA ILE A 33 3.63 0.84 -12.81
C ILE A 33 4.52 1.82 -13.61
N TYR A 34 5.76 2.04 -13.17
CA TYR A 34 6.76 2.81 -13.91
C TYR A 34 7.12 2.25 -15.27
N PHE A 35 7.02 0.94 -15.47
CA PHE A 35 7.26 0.35 -16.78
C PHE A 35 6.23 0.83 -17.81
N ILE A 36 5.05 1.26 -17.35
CA ILE A 36 3.92 1.72 -18.18
C ILE A 36 3.92 3.25 -18.30
N PHE A 37 4.20 3.98 -17.21
CA PHE A 37 4.09 5.44 -17.15
C PHE A 37 5.42 6.10 -16.75
N LYS A 38 6.42 6.01 -17.63
CA LYS A 38 7.82 6.37 -17.33
C LYS A 38 8.04 7.84 -16.94
N ASP A 39 7.23 8.77 -17.44
CA ASP A 39 7.43 10.21 -17.23
C ASP A 39 6.74 10.74 -15.96
N ARG A 40 5.95 9.90 -15.27
CA ARG A 40 5.09 10.31 -14.15
C ARG A 40 5.53 9.69 -12.81
N LYS A 41 6.81 9.33 -12.69
CA LYS A 41 7.36 8.57 -11.55
C LYS A 41 7.04 9.20 -10.19
N GLU A 42 7.23 10.52 -10.09
CA GLU A 42 7.00 11.25 -8.85
C GLU A 42 5.53 11.21 -8.42
N ASP A 43 4.61 11.43 -9.37
CA ASP A 43 3.18 11.42 -9.09
C ASP A 43 2.70 10.03 -8.70
N ILE A 44 3.17 9.00 -9.41
CA ILE A 44 2.82 7.60 -9.18
C ILE A 44 3.26 7.16 -7.79
N ASN A 45 4.47 7.51 -7.36
CA ASN A 45 4.92 7.17 -6.01
C ASN A 45 4.16 7.92 -4.93
N LYS A 46 3.91 9.22 -5.11
CA LYS A 46 3.07 9.98 -4.15
C LYS A 46 1.69 9.34 -4.01
N PHE A 47 1.06 8.97 -5.14
CA PHE A 47 -0.27 8.40 -5.12
C PHE A 47 -0.27 6.98 -4.53
N THR A 48 0.67 6.14 -4.92
CA THR A 48 0.88 4.80 -4.34
C THR A 48 1.06 4.88 -2.83
N GLY A 49 1.91 5.81 -2.37
CA GLY A 49 2.16 6.01 -0.95
C GLY A 49 0.91 6.43 -0.17
N LYS A 50 0.10 7.34 -0.72
CA LYS A 50 -1.20 7.71 -0.13
C LYS A 50 -2.15 6.52 -0.04
N VAL A 51 -2.25 5.73 -1.10
CA VAL A 51 -3.10 4.52 -1.14
C VAL A 51 -2.64 3.53 -0.08
N TRP A 52 -1.34 3.26 0.03
CA TRP A 52 -0.78 2.34 1.03
C TRP A 52 -1.04 2.80 2.47
N ILE A 53 -0.90 4.09 2.76
CA ILE A 53 -1.23 4.63 4.09
C ILE A 53 -2.70 4.41 4.41
N ILE A 54 -3.61 4.74 3.48
CA ILE A 54 -5.05 4.54 3.66
C ILE A 54 -5.36 3.06 3.92
N LEU A 55 -4.85 2.16 3.06
CA LEU A 55 -5.11 0.73 3.20
C LEU A 55 -4.49 0.15 4.48
N GLY A 56 -3.33 0.65 4.92
CA GLY A 56 -2.70 0.26 6.17
C GLY A 56 -3.51 0.68 7.39
N VAL A 57 -4.05 1.90 7.41
CA VAL A 57 -4.96 2.37 8.47
C VAL A 57 -6.26 1.56 8.48
N VAL A 58 -6.85 1.28 7.31
CA VAL A 58 -8.05 0.44 7.20
C VAL A 58 -7.78 -0.96 7.74
N LEU A 59 -6.66 -1.60 7.35
CA LEU A 59 -6.30 -2.93 7.84
C LEU A 59 -6.07 -2.93 9.36
N LEU A 60 -5.46 -1.87 9.91
CA LEU A 60 -5.28 -1.71 11.36
C LEU A 60 -6.63 -1.67 12.08
N ILE A 61 -7.55 -0.82 11.62
CA ILE A 61 -8.88 -0.67 12.20
C ILE A 61 -9.64 -2.00 12.15
N LEU A 62 -9.65 -2.68 10.99
CA LEU A 62 -10.31 -3.99 10.84
C LEU A 62 -9.70 -5.04 11.78
N THR A 63 -8.37 -5.04 11.91
CA THR A 63 -7.67 -5.97 12.80
C THR A 63 -8.09 -5.77 14.25
N ILE A 64 -8.26 -4.52 14.69
CA ILE A 64 -8.68 -4.17 16.06
C ILE A 64 -10.15 -4.53 16.28
N ILE A 65 -11.05 -4.07 15.41
CA ILE A 65 -12.50 -4.23 15.59
C ILE A 65 -12.93 -5.69 15.48
N MET A 66 -12.36 -6.43 14.52
CA MET A 66 -12.79 -7.79 14.22
C MET A 66 -11.90 -8.87 14.86
N ASN A 67 -10.84 -8.46 15.58
CA ASN A 67 -9.85 -9.36 16.19
C ASN A 67 -9.37 -10.47 15.23
N LEU A 68 -9.04 -10.09 13.99
CA LEU A 68 -8.73 -11.03 12.91
C LEU A 68 -7.57 -11.98 13.27
N GLU A 69 -7.62 -13.19 12.71
CA GLU A 69 -6.52 -14.14 12.81
C GLU A 69 -5.32 -13.69 11.95
N ILE A 70 -4.11 -14.06 12.37
CA ILE A 70 -2.86 -13.69 11.67
C ILE A 70 -2.89 -14.15 10.21
N LYS A 71 -3.42 -15.35 9.93
CA LYS A 71 -3.54 -15.88 8.56
C LYS A 71 -4.42 -14.99 7.70
N THR A 72 -5.56 -14.55 8.23
CA THR A 72 -6.49 -13.63 7.56
C THR A 72 -5.84 -12.29 7.31
N ILE A 73 -5.13 -11.72 8.30
CA ILE A 73 -4.43 -10.44 8.16
C ILE A 73 -3.33 -10.54 7.08
N ALA A 74 -2.56 -11.63 7.06
CA ALA A 74 -1.53 -11.84 6.05
C ALA A 74 -2.13 -11.93 4.64
N CYS A 75 -3.25 -12.64 4.47
CA CYS A 75 -3.97 -12.72 3.21
C CYS A 75 -4.50 -11.35 2.77
N LEU A 76 -5.15 -10.62 3.68
CA LEU A 76 -5.65 -9.27 3.42
C LEU A 76 -4.52 -8.29 3.07
N TYR A 77 -3.38 -8.37 3.74
CA TYR A 77 -2.22 -7.54 3.44
C TYR A 77 -1.73 -7.73 1.99
N LEU A 78 -1.55 -8.97 1.55
CA LEU A 78 -1.13 -9.28 0.17
C LEU A 78 -2.19 -8.81 -0.84
N PHE A 79 -3.47 -9.04 -0.52
CA PHE A 79 -4.58 -8.59 -1.35
C PHE A 79 -4.65 -7.07 -1.48
N LEU A 80 -4.44 -6.33 -0.39
CA LEU A 80 -4.41 -4.87 -0.37
C LEU A 80 -3.23 -4.33 -1.17
N ILE A 81 -2.05 -4.95 -1.11
CA ILE A 81 -0.92 -4.60 -1.97
C ILE A 81 -1.31 -4.76 -3.43
N PHE A 82 -1.88 -5.89 -3.82
CA PHE A 82 -2.30 -6.13 -5.18
C PHE A 82 -3.33 -5.09 -5.66
N ILE A 83 -4.38 -4.85 -4.88
CA ILE A 83 -5.40 -3.84 -5.17
C ILE A 83 -4.80 -2.44 -5.27
N SER A 84 -3.83 -2.10 -4.43
CA SER A 84 -3.21 -0.77 -4.44
C SER A 84 -2.63 -0.43 -5.81
N PHE A 85 -1.98 -1.39 -6.45
CA PHE A 85 -1.40 -1.20 -7.77
C PHE A 85 -2.45 -1.11 -8.87
N ILE A 86 -3.54 -1.87 -8.75
CA ILE A 86 -4.69 -1.75 -9.67
C ILE A 86 -5.28 -0.34 -9.59
N ILE A 87 -5.52 0.17 -8.38
CA ILE A 87 -6.06 1.52 -8.14
C ILE A 87 -5.14 2.57 -8.78
N VAL A 88 -3.84 2.49 -8.50
CA VAL A 88 -2.85 3.43 -9.07
C VAL A 88 -2.84 3.34 -10.60
N TYR A 89 -2.84 2.13 -11.18
CA TYR A 89 -2.86 1.96 -12.63
C TYR A 89 -4.07 2.65 -13.28
N PHE A 90 -5.27 2.41 -12.77
CA PHE A 90 -6.50 2.99 -13.33
C PHE A 90 -6.56 4.51 -13.17
N GLU A 91 -6.09 5.05 -12.05
CA GLU A 91 -6.02 6.50 -11.83
C GLU A 91 -5.16 7.18 -12.89
N PHE A 92 -3.97 6.64 -13.18
CA PHE A 92 -3.08 7.23 -14.17
C PHE A 92 -3.51 6.94 -15.60
N LYS A 93 -4.15 5.79 -15.86
CA LYS A 93 -4.75 5.50 -17.17
C LYS A 93 -5.86 6.48 -17.53
N LYS A 94 -6.70 6.88 -16.56
CA LYS A 94 -7.76 7.89 -16.78
C LYS A 94 -7.19 9.25 -17.19
N ARG A 95 -6.03 9.63 -16.65
CA ARG A 95 -5.35 10.92 -16.93
C ARG A 95 -4.61 10.98 -18.27
N LEU A 96 -4.58 9.88 -19.04
CA LEU A 96 -4.06 9.85 -20.41
C LEU A 96 -5.15 10.02 -21.48
N LYS A 97 -6.43 9.93 -21.09
CA LYS A 97 -7.56 10.31 -21.96
C LYS A 97 -7.82 11.80 -21.80
#